data_AF-V5FTL3-F1
#
_entry.id   AF-V5FTL3-F1
#
_cell.length_a   1.000
_cell.length_b   1.000
_cell.length_c   1.000
_cell.angle_alpha   90.00
_cell.angle_beta   90.00
_cell.angle_gamma   90.00
#
_symmetry.space_group_name_H-M   'P 1'
#
loop_
_entity.id
_entity.type
_entity.pdbx_description
1 polymer ?
#
loop_
_entity_poly.entity_id
_entity_poly.type
_entity_poly.pdbx_seq_one_letter_code
_entity_poly.pdbx_strand_id
1 'polypeptide(L)'
;VSNNQETKTVANAFKHLLLEEKYDLVLNIEGGTSGIIYPSDKGPIQLYKGIADRYTSALKIPQTCTEQTKGTTNILTDYLYREYSTPLLTAKVSCCEYPDIGNIPYIWRDVLGP
;
A
#
# COMPACT_ATOMS: atom_id res chain seq x y z
N VAL A 1 1.10 -18.05 -13.70
CA VAL A 1 0.28 -18.77 -12.70
C VAL A 1 1.24 -19.25 -11.63
N SER A 2 1.30 -18.59 -10.46
CA SER A 2 2.23 -19.01 -9.40
C SER A 2 1.79 -20.35 -8.84
N ASN A 3 2.77 -21.20 -8.51
CA ASN A 3 2.48 -22.46 -7.85
C ASN A 3 2.01 -22.15 -6.42
N ASN A 4 0.83 -22.63 -6.02
CA ASN A 4 0.17 -22.32 -4.75
C ASN A 4 1.09 -22.51 -3.52
N GLN A 5 2.07 -23.42 -3.62
CA GLN A 5 3.05 -23.67 -2.56
C GLN A 5 4.02 -22.51 -2.35
N GLU A 6 4.50 -21.86 -3.41
CA GLU A 6 5.44 -20.75 -3.32
C GLU A 6 4.77 -19.52 -2.69
N THR A 7 3.55 -19.21 -3.13
CA THR A 7 2.75 -18.12 -2.56
C THR A 7 2.48 -18.34 -1.06
N LYS A 8 2.23 -19.57 -0.63
CA LYS A 8 2.07 -19.91 0.79
C LYS A 8 3.36 -19.70 1.58
N THR A 9 4.52 -20.12 1.02
CA THR A 9 5.81 -19.94 1.67
C THR A 9 6.15 -18.46 1.86
N VAL A 10 5.98 -17.64 0.82
CA VAL A 10 6.23 -16.19 0.90
C VAL A 10 5.28 -15.53 1.89
N ALA A 11 3.99 -15.87 1.85
CA ALA A 11 3.02 -15.33 2.80
C ALA A 11 3.35 -15.72 4.25
N ASN A 12 3.77 -16.95 4.50
CA ASN A 12 4.18 -17.37 5.83
C ASN A 12 5.44 -16.65 6.31
N ALA A 13 6.45 -16.49 5.45
CA ALA A 13 7.65 -15.73 5.78
C ALA A 13 7.31 -14.28 6.15
N PHE A 14 6.42 -13.63 5.40
CA PHE A 14 5.97 -12.28 5.71
C PHE A 14 5.23 -12.20 7.05
N LYS A 15 4.37 -13.17 7.38
CA LYS A 15 3.71 -13.24 8.69
C LYS A 15 4.72 -13.37 9.84
N HIS A 16 5.72 -14.23 9.68
CA HIS A 16 6.80 -14.38 10.66
C HIS A 16 7.55 -13.06 10.86
N LEU A 17 7.91 -12.39 9.76
CA LEU A 17 8.56 -11.09 9.81
C LEU A 17 7.74 -10.07 10.61
N LEU A 18 6.43 -9.97 10.37
CA LEU A 18 5.56 -9.04 11.12
C LEU A 18 5.46 -9.39 12.61
N LEU A 19 5.40 -10.68 12.96
CA LEU A 19 5.28 -11.13 14.35
C LEU A 19 6.57 -10.94 15.16
N GLU A 20 7.72 -11.16 14.52
CA GLU A 20 9.02 -11.20 15.18
C GLU A 20 9.62 -9.80 15.30
N GLU A 21 9.59 -9.02 14.22
CA GLU A 21 10.25 -7.70 14.16
C GLU A 21 9.40 -6.58 14.80
N LYS A 22 8.07 -6.73 14.85
CA LYS A 22 7.13 -5.78 15.47
C LYS A 22 7.31 -4.34 14.95
N TYR A 23 7.23 -4.17 13.64
CA TYR A 23 7.37 -2.85 13.01
C TYR A 23 6.32 -1.86 13.52
N ASP A 24 6.74 -0.61 13.71
CA ASP A 24 5.83 0.49 14.04
C ASP A 24 4.97 0.92 12.83
N LEU A 25 5.45 0.67 11.61
CA LEU A 25 4.78 1.02 10.35
C LEU A 25 5.35 0.22 9.18
N VAL A 26 4.49 -0.19 8.26
CA VAL A 26 4.90 -0.74 6.96
C VAL A 26 4.31 0.11 5.84
N LEU A 27 5.16 0.52 4.89
CA LEU A 27 4.75 1.15 3.64
C LEU A 27 4.85 0.15 2.50
N ASN A 28 3.71 -0.21 1.93
CA ASN A 28 3.59 -1.02 0.73
C ASN A 28 3.40 -0.11 -0.49
N ILE A 29 4.06 -0.41 -1.60
CA ILE A 29 4.04 0.40 -2.82
C ILE A 29 3.46 -0.46 -3.93
N GLU A 30 2.37 0.02 -4.56
CA GLU A 30 1.69 -0.71 -5.64
C GLU A 30 1.37 0.21 -6.81
N GLY A 31 1.31 -0.37 -8.01
CA GLY A 31 0.71 0.25 -9.20
C GLY A 31 -0.73 -0.21 -9.42
N GLY A 32 -1.31 0.17 -10.55
CA GLY A 32 -2.64 -0.27 -11.01
C GLY A 32 -3.83 0.55 -10.51
N THR A 33 -3.59 1.57 -9.68
CA THR A 33 -4.60 2.54 -9.22
C THR A 33 -3.88 3.77 -8.62
N SER A 34 -4.60 4.72 -8.03
CA SER A 34 -4.03 5.90 -7.36
C SER A 34 -4.61 6.11 -5.95
N GLY A 35 -3.93 6.95 -5.17
CA GLY A 35 -4.29 7.25 -3.78
C GLY A 35 -3.51 6.42 -2.76
N ILE A 36 -4.10 6.25 -1.58
CA ILE A 36 -3.49 5.54 -0.46
C ILE A 36 -4.54 4.74 0.31
N ILE A 37 -4.18 3.51 0.69
CA ILE A 37 -4.97 2.66 1.57
C ILE A 37 -4.29 2.67 2.93
N TYR A 38 -5.08 2.76 3.99
CA TYR A 38 -4.60 2.82 5.37
C TYR A 38 -5.58 2.07 6.27
N PRO A 39 -5.14 1.63 7.47
CA PRO A 39 -6.00 0.91 8.39
C PRO A 39 -7.03 1.84 9.04
N SER A 40 -8.22 1.30 9.27
CA SER A 40 -9.31 2.01 9.93
C SER A 40 -9.05 2.15 11.44
N ASP A 41 -8.70 3.36 11.86
CA ASP A 41 -8.57 3.70 13.29
C ASP A 41 -9.96 3.77 13.95
N LYS A 42 -10.17 2.95 14.98
CA LYS A 42 -11.36 3.05 15.86
C LYS A 42 -11.13 3.95 17.08
N GLY A 43 -9.91 4.46 17.24
CA GLY A 43 -9.54 5.33 18.35
C GLY A 43 -10.03 6.77 18.15
N PRO A 44 -9.99 7.61 19.21
CA PRO A 44 -10.35 9.02 19.10
C PRO A 44 -9.39 9.81 18.20
N ILE A 45 -8.16 9.32 18.01
CA ILE A 45 -7.15 9.91 17.14
C ILE A 45 -7.14 9.13 15.82
N GLN A 46 -7.48 9.81 14.72
CA GLN A 46 -7.45 9.24 13.37
C GLN A 46 -6.07 9.49 12.74
N LEU A 47 -5.04 8.86 13.30
CA LEU A 47 -3.65 9.10 12.93
C LEU A 47 -3.40 8.78 11.45
N TYR A 48 -3.80 7.58 11.01
CA TYR A 48 -3.47 7.15 9.64
C TYR A 48 -4.29 7.90 8.60
N LYS A 49 -5.49 8.36 8.96
CA LYS A 49 -6.23 9.30 8.12
C LYS A 49 -5.45 10.61 7.93
N GLY A 50 -4.89 11.17 8.99
CA GLY A 50 -4.09 12.41 8.89
C GLY A 50 -2.87 12.24 7.98
N ILE A 51 -2.21 11.08 8.02
CA ILE A 51 -1.11 10.74 7.10
C ILE A 51 -1.63 10.61 5.67
N ALA A 52 -2.72 9.88 5.47
CA ALA A 52 -3.34 9.67 4.17
C ALA A 52 -3.79 10.98 3.51
N ASP A 53 -4.36 11.90 4.28
CA ASP A 53 -4.81 13.21 3.79
C ASP A 53 -3.61 14.06 3.32
N ARG A 54 -2.47 14.00 4.03
CA ARG A 54 -1.23 14.68 3.62
C ARG A 54 -0.60 14.07 2.37
N TYR A 55 -0.56 12.74 2.29
CA TYR A 55 -0.08 12.05 1.09
C TYR A 55 -0.95 12.39 -0.13
N THR A 56 -2.28 12.37 0.05
CA THR A 56 -3.25 12.68 -1.01
C THR A 56 -3.17 14.13 -1.47
N SER A 57 -2.91 15.09 -0.57
CA SER A 57 -2.78 16.50 -0.95
C SER A 57 -1.49 16.83 -1.71
N ALA A 58 -0.44 16.04 -1.52
CA ALA A 58 0.84 16.19 -2.22
C ALA A 58 0.93 15.38 -3.52
N LEU A 59 0.02 14.43 -3.73
CA LEU A 59 0.00 13.53 -4.89
C LEU A 59 -0.22 14.30 -6.20
N LYS A 60 0.69 14.10 -7.17
CA LYS A 60 0.59 14.73 -8.50
C LYS A 60 -0.11 13.85 -9.53
N ILE A 61 -0.46 12.62 -9.16
CA ILE A 61 -1.09 11.62 -10.02
C ILE A 61 -2.62 11.83 -10.02
N PRO A 62 -3.32 11.62 -11.14
CA PRO A 62 -4.78 11.63 -11.18
C PRO A 62 -5.39 10.73 -10.10
N GLN A 63 -6.41 11.25 -9.40
CA GLN A 63 -7.10 10.52 -8.32
C GLN A 63 -7.97 9.36 -8.81
N THR A 64 -8.16 9.25 -10.13
CA THR A 64 -8.95 8.19 -10.76
C THR A 64 -8.18 7.59 -11.93
N CYS A 65 -8.19 6.26 -12.00
CA CYS A 65 -7.61 5.47 -13.09
C CYS A 65 -8.74 4.78 -13.87
N THR A 66 -8.63 4.75 -15.20
CA THR A 66 -9.66 4.17 -16.09
C THR A 66 -9.78 2.65 -15.93
N GLU A 67 -8.65 2.00 -15.67
CA GLU A 67 -8.57 0.57 -15.37
C GLU A 67 -8.01 0.42 -13.95
N GLN A 68 -8.65 -0.42 -13.14
CA GLN A 68 -8.21 -0.70 -11.78
C GLN A 68 -7.83 -2.17 -11.68
N THR A 69 -6.61 -2.43 -11.23
CA THR A 69 -6.17 -3.80 -10.97
C THR A 69 -6.39 -4.17 -9.50
N LYS A 70 -6.59 -5.47 -9.25
CA LYS A 70 -6.83 -5.99 -7.90
C LYS A 70 -5.50 -6.08 -7.16
N GLY A 71 -5.27 -5.16 -6.22
CA GLY A 71 -4.13 -5.18 -5.31
C GLY A 71 -4.57 -5.32 -3.85
N THR A 72 -3.79 -4.72 -2.95
CA THR A 72 -4.17 -4.61 -1.55
C THR A 72 -5.52 -3.89 -1.40
N THR A 73 -6.34 -4.37 -0.46
CA THR A 73 -7.67 -3.82 -0.14
C THR A 73 -7.71 -3.27 1.28
N ASN A 74 -8.70 -2.43 1.57
CA ASN A 74 -9.00 -1.98 2.94
C ASN A 74 -9.26 -3.16 3.89
N ILE A 75 -9.98 -4.19 3.44
CA ILE A 75 -10.28 -5.39 4.23
C ILE A 75 -8.99 -6.11 4.64
N LEU A 76 -8.06 -6.30 3.71
CA LEU A 76 -6.77 -6.94 3.99
C LEU A 76 -5.92 -6.07 4.92
N THR A 77 -5.88 -4.76 4.67
CA THR A 77 -5.14 -3.80 5.49
C THR A 77 -5.62 -3.81 6.94
N ASP A 78 -6.94 -3.76 7.15
CA ASP A 78 -7.55 -3.81 8.47
C ASP A 78 -7.32 -5.17 9.15
N TYR A 79 -7.32 -6.27 8.39
CA TYR A 79 -7.01 -7.59 8.95
C TYR A 79 -5.57 -7.66 9.46
N LEU A 80 -4.60 -7.23 8.65
CA LEU A 80 -3.18 -7.24 9.03
C LEU A 80 -2.91 -6.36 10.25
N TYR A 81 -3.52 -5.17 10.31
CA TYR A 81 -3.36 -4.29 11.47
C TYR A 81 -3.91 -4.91 12.74
N ARG A 82 -5.09 -5.56 12.69
CA ARG A 82 -5.67 -6.22 13.86
C ARG A 82 -4.90 -7.43 14.33
N GLU A 83 -4.41 -8.24 13.39
CA GLU A 83 -3.74 -9.51 13.68
C GLU A 83 -2.31 -9.31 14.20
N TYR A 84 -1.57 -8.39 13.58
CA TYR A 84 -0.14 -8.22 13.83
C TYR A 84 0.21 -6.93 14.59
N SER A 85 -0.80 -6.12 14.94
CA SER A 85 -0.60 -4.78 15.56
C SER A 85 0.33 -3.87 14.78
N THR A 86 0.53 -4.14 13.48
CA THR A 86 1.46 -3.43 12.60
C THR A 86 0.64 -2.70 11.53
N PRO A 87 0.62 -1.36 11.52
CA PRO A 87 -0.14 -0.60 10.54
C PRO A 87 0.52 -0.67 9.16
N LEU A 88 -0.25 -1.11 8.16
CA LEU A 88 0.18 -1.19 6.77
C LEU A 88 -0.47 -0.07 5.97
N LEU A 89 0.32 0.85 5.41
CA LEU A 89 -0.15 1.85 4.46
C LEU A 89 0.23 1.39 3.06
N THR A 90 -0.70 1.40 2.11
CA THR A 90 -0.41 1.07 0.71
C THR A 90 -0.50 2.32 -0.14
N ALA A 91 0.65 2.84 -0.58
CA ALA A 91 0.77 3.94 -1.52
C ALA A 91 0.60 3.43 -2.96
N LYS A 92 -0.35 4.02 -3.68
CA LYS A 92 -0.63 3.69 -5.08
C LYS A 92 0.04 4.72 -5.98
N VAL A 93 1.15 4.32 -6.61
CA VAL A 93 2.11 5.25 -7.23
C VAL A 93 1.96 5.37 -8.74
N SER A 94 1.08 4.60 -9.37
CA SER A 94 0.81 4.69 -10.81
C SER A 94 -0.50 3.99 -11.16
N CYS A 95 -1.27 4.56 -12.08
CA CYS A 95 -2.43 3.88 -12.66
C CYS A 95 -2.05 2.62 -13.45
N CYS A 96 -0.82 2.54 -13.94
CA CYS A 96 -0.32 1.37 -14.66
C CYS A 96 0.35 0.42 -13.66
N GLU A 97 -0.07 -0.85 -13.62
CA GLU A 97 0.55 -1.88 -12.79
C GLU A 97 1.97 -2.22 -13.26
N TYR A 98 2.20 -2.16 -14.57
CA TYR A 98 3.48 -2.50 -15.19
C TYR A 98 3.89 -1.43 -16.20
N PRO A 99 4.39 -0.27 -15.73
CA PRO A 99 4.76 0.83 -16.60
C PRO A 99 6.00 0.49 -17.43
N ASP A 100 6.11 1.10 -18.61
CA ASP A 100 7.34 1.05 -19.40
C ASP A 100 8.54 1.61 -18.61
N ILE A 101 9.73 1.08 -18.87
CA ILE A 101 10.96 1.48 -18.18
C ILE A 101 11.27 2.97 -18.35
N GLY A 102 10.94 3.55 -19.51
CA GLY A 102 11.09 4.98 -19.78
C GLY A 102 10.23 5.86 -18.89
N ASN A 103 9.15 5.32 -18.31
CA ASN A 103 8.21 6.05 -17.46
C ASN A 103 8.59 6.02 -15.96
N ILE A 104 9.47 5.11 -15.53
CA ILE A 104 9.87 4.99 -14.11
C ILE A 104 10.40 6.33 -13.53
N PRO A 105 11.27 7.09 -14.22
CA PRO A 105 11.75 8.37 -13.69
C PRO A 105 10.64 9.43 -13.52
N TYR A 106 9.58 9.37 -14.33
CA TYR A 106 8.44 10.27 -14.22
C TYR A 106 7.58 9.91 -13.01
N ILE A 107 7.27 8.62 -12.85
CA ILE A 107 6.55 8.08 -11.70
C ILE A 107 7.25 8.50 -10.40
N TRP A 108 8.57 8.31 -10.32
CA TRP A 108 9.37 8.74 -9.17
C TRP A 108 9.19 10.23 -8.85
N ARG A 109 9.27 11.12 -9.85
CA ARG A 109 9.10 12.57 -9.65
C ARG A 109 7.69 12.96 -9.22
N ASP A 110 6.68 12.21 -9.64
CA ASP A 110 5.28 12.47 -9.32
C ASP A 110 4.94 12.08 -7.87
N VAL A 111 5.69 11.16 -7.28
CA VAL A 111 5.51 10.68 -5.90
C VAL A 111 6.63 11.10 -4.94
N LEU A 112 7.55 11.97 -5.36
CA LEU A 112 8.67 12.46 -4.53
C LEU A 112 8.23 13.47 -3.45
N GLY A 113 7.16 14.22 -3.72
CA GLY A 113 6.65 15.28 -2.85
C GLY A 113 5.81 14.79 -1.67
N PRO A 114 4.84 13.86 -1.90
CA PRO A 114 4.20 13.11 -0.83
C PRO A 114 5.19 12.42 0.10
#